data_AF-A0A9Q9F7T5-F1
#
_entry.id   AF-A0A9Q9F7T5-F1
#
_cell.length_a   1.000
_cell.length_b   1.000
_cell.length_c   1.000
_cell.angle_alpha   90.00
_cell.angle_beta   90.00
_cell.angle_gamma   90.00
#
_symmetry.space_group_name_H-M   'P 1'
#
loop_
_entity.id
_entity.type
_entity.pdbx_description
1 polymer ?
#
loop_
_entity_poly.entity_id
_entity_poly.type
_entity_poly.pdbx_seq_one_letter_code
_entity_poly.pdbx_strand_id
1 'polypeptide(L)'
;MAYLLEKANGSRCVLEAIKVEPFTQKQFADMIKEAHTRSQDYYLARVQCKNGSEDGKNIYYCYDARQLCKYIFEMVISTEGRKIRIKNFKDPINQEQIHEISFFKLRYDSETPLKAEYVGNQVNFLENNCFRSKIFYQENALDALSVNFQFGPQKKKIPIINRRKIFTVFMMVILVLVVGTLIAMIAEKESPKASPPLKLSINKGKSI
;
A
#
# COMPACT_ATOMS: atom_id res chain seq x y z
N MET A 1 3.42 -41.32 7.94
CA MET A 1 2.24 -41.03 8.80
C MET A 1 1.61 -39.74 8.31
N ALA A 2 0.30 -39.74 8.10
CA ALA A 2 -0.48 -38.74 7.37
C ALA A 2 -1.35 -37.94 8.37
N TYR A 3 -1.27 -36.60 8.41
CA TYR A 3 -1.98 -35.75 9.39
C TYR A 3 -3.10 -34.93 8.73
N LEU A 4 -4.36 -35.12 9.16
CA LEU A 4 -5.55 -34.53 8.54
C LEU A 4 -5.67 -33.01 8.75
N LEU A 5 -5.81 -32.24 7.66
CA LEU A 5 -6.16 -30.82 7.68
C LEU A 5 -7.68 -30.66 7.46
N GLU A 6 -8.42 -30.19 8.46
CA GLU A 6 -9.86 -29.92 8.33
C GLU A 6 -10.12 -28.59 7.57
N LYS A 7 -10.93 -28.65 6.50
CA LYS A 7 -11.78 -27.53 6.06
C LYS A 7 -13.15 -28.12 5.73
N ALA A 8 -14.22 -27.48 6.18
CA ALA A 8 -15.60 -27.94 6.05
C ALA A 8 -16.13 -28.05 4.60
N ASN A 9 -15.34 -27.72 3.57
CA ASN A 9 -15.72 -27.83 2.14
C ASN A 9 -14.49 -27.91 1.20
N GLY A 10 -13.36 -28.47 1.66
CA GLY A 10 -12.15 -28.59 0.82
C GLY A 10 -11.53 -29.98 0.94
N SER A 11 -11.04 -30.49 -0.19
CA SER A 11 -10.30 -31.75 -0.31
C SER A 11 -9.35 -31.93 0.88
N ARG A 12 -9.51 -33.02 1.63
CA ARG A 12 -8.67 -33.38 2.79
C ARG A 12 -7.21 -33.34 2.36
N CYS A 13 -6.50 -32.27 2.72
CA CYS A 13 -5.07 -32.21 2.55
C CYS A 13 -4.47 -32.83 3.80
N VAL A 14 -3.50 -33.70 3.61
CA VAL A 14 -2.81 -34.37 4.68
C VAL A 14 -1.47 -33.66 4.81
N LEU A 15 -1.20 -33.00 5.93
CA LEU A 15 0.17 -32.59 6.24
C LEU A 15 1.00 -33.87 6.36
N GLU A 16 2.12 -33.95 5.66
CA GLU A 16 3.09 -35.02 5.82
C GLU A 16 4.14 -34.54 6.84
N ALA A 17 4.07 -34.96 8.11
CA ALA A 17 4.99 -34.39 9.11
C ALA A 17 6.47 -34.75 8.91
N ILE A 18 6.74 -35.78 8.10
CA ILE A 18 8.11 -36.19 7.71
C ILE A 18 8.65 -35.24 6.63
N LYS A 19 7.78 -34.48 5.95
CA LYS A 19 8.19 -33.51 4.95
C LYS A 19 9.04 -32.43 5.59
N VAL A 20 10.13 -32.09 4.91
CA VAL A 20 11.03 -31.00 5.28
C VAL A 20 10.39 -29.67 4.89
N GLU A 21 10.34 -28.75 5.84
CA GLU A 21 9.84 -27.41 5.60
C GLU A 21 10.93 -26.56 4.91
N PRO A 22 10.61 -25.90 3.79
CA PRO A 22 11.60 -25.33 2.89
C PRO A 22 12.37 -24.11 3.44
N PHE A 23 11.83 -23.35 4.41
CA PHE A 23 12.57 -22.21 4.97
C PHE A 23 13.53 -22.62 6.09
N THR A 24 13.09 -23.52 6.96
CA THR A 24 13.81 -23.93 8.16
C THR A 24 14.70 -25.14 7.93
N GLN A 25 14.46 -25.90 6.85
CA GLN A 25 15.13 -27.16 6.55
C GLN A 25 14.96 -28.22 7.66
N LYS A 26 13.95 -28.06 8.52
CA LYS A 26 13.56 -29.03 9.56
C LYS A 26 12.31 -29.79 9.14
N GLN A 27 12.11 -31.00 9.66
CA GLN A 27 10.84 -31.69 9.47
C GLN A 27 9.73 -30.98 10.24
N PHE A 28 8.52 -31.00 9.69
CA PHE A 28 7.35 -30.47 10.41
C PHE A 28 7.16 -31.16 11.77
N ALA A 29 7.40 -32.46 11.86
CA ALA A 29 7.32 -33.21 13.11
C ALA A 29 8.23 -32.62 14.21
N ASP A 30 9.47 -32.30 13.87
CA ASP A 30 10.44 -31.76 14.81
C ASP A 30 10.05 -30.36 15.28
N MET A 31 9.60 -29.50 14.35
CA MET A 31 9.17 -28.14 14.69
C MET A 31 7.91 -28.12 15.55
N ILE A 32 6.94 -29.00 15.27
CA ILE A 32 5.73 -29.17 16.08
C ILE A 32 6.13 -29.60 17.50
N LYS A 33 6.99 -30.62 17.61
CA LYS A 33 7.49 -31.10 18.90
C LYS A 33 8.25 -30.02 19.67
N GLU A 34 9.11 -29.25 18.99
CA GLU A 34 9.85 -28.13 19.59
C GLU A 34 8.91 -27.06 20.16
N ALA A 35 7.84 -26.69 19.44
CA ALA A 35 6.84 -25.74 19.92
C ALA A 35 6.05 -26.29 21.12
N HIS A 36 5.57 -27.53 21.02
CA HIS A 36 4.81 -28.18 22.09
C HIS A 36 5.63 -28.40 23.37
N THR A 37 6.93 -28.70 23.25
CA THR A 37 7.85 -28.80 24.39
C THR A 37 7.99 -27.47 25.14
N ARG A 38 7.71 -26.35 24.47
CA ARG A 38 7.69 -25.00 25.05
C ARG A 38 6.28 -24.55 25.46
N SER A 39 5.29 -25.45 25.46
CA SER A 39 3.88 -25.14 25.71
C SER A 39 3.32 -24.07 24.77
N GLN A 40 3.71 -24.13 23.49
CA GLN A 40 3.26 -23.21 22.45
C GLN A 40 2.48 -23.95 21.36
N ASP A 41 1.34 -23.40 20.95
CA ASP A 41 0.61 -23.88 19.76
C ASP A 41 1.46 -23.73 18.51
N TYR A 42 1.52 -24.74 17.64
CA TYR A 42 2.24 -24.63 16.37
C TYR A 42 1.34 -24.10 15.25
N TYR A 43 1.80 -23.11 14.47
CA TYR A 43 1.01 -22.49 13.40
C TYR A 43 1.51 -22.89 12.02
N LEU A 44 0.60 -23.41 11.20
CA LEU A 44 0.81 -23.77 9.80
C LEU A 44 0.13 -22.77 8.87
N ALA A 45 0.78 -22.48 7.75
CA ALA A 45 0.16 -21.76 6.65
C ALA A 45 0.00 -22.69 5.45
N ARG A 46 -1.21 -22.77 4.92
CA ARG A 46 -1.55 -23.47 3.68
C ARG A 46 -1.77 -22.44 2.57
N VAL A 47 -0.95 -22.51 1.56
CA VAL A 47 -0.98 -21.64 0.38
C VAL A 47 -1.67 -22.37 -0.76
N GLN A 48 -2.66 -21.71 -1.35
CA GLN A 48 -3.26 -22.11 -2.63
C GLN A 48 -2.74 -21.16 -3.69
N CYS A 49 -2.07 -21.68 -4.71
CA CYS A 49 -1.60 -20.88 -5.84
C CYS A 49 -2.69 -20.74 -6.92
N LYS A 50 -2.69 -19.61 -7.63
CA LYS A 50 -3.45 -19.39 -8.86
C LYS A 50 -2.72 -20.09 -10.00
N ASN A 51 -2.75 -21.42 -10.06
CA ASN A 51 -2.42 -22.13 -11.28
C ASN A 51 -3.47 -23.19 -11.60
N GLY A 52 -3.97 -23.09 -12.83
CA GLY A 52 -5.02 -23.94 -13.37
C GLY A 52 -4.47 -25.31 -13.70
N SER A 53 -4.60 -26.24 -12.75
CA SER A 53 -4.53 -27.65 -13.12
C SER A 53 -5.62 -27.92 -14.14
N GLU A 54 -5.26 -28.32 -15.35
CA GLU A 54 -6.21 -28.84 -16.35
C GLU A 54 -7.08 -29.99 -15.78
N ASP A 55 -6.60 -30.63 -14.70
CA ASP A 55 -7.25 -31.70 -13.94
C ASP A 55 -8.20 -31.25 -12.80
N GLY A 56 -8.42 -29.95 -12.59
CA GLY A 56 -9.32 -29.44 -11.53
C GLY A 56 -8.88 -29.72 -10.07
N LYS A 57 -7.65 -30.19 -9.85
CA LYS A 57 -7.08 -30.42 -8.51
C LYS A 57 -6.35 -29.19 -8.01
N ASN A 58 -6.94 -28.52 -7.02
CA ASN A 58 -6.25 -27.47 -6.27
C ASN A 58 -5.01 -28.02 -5.57
N ILE A 59 -3.82 -27.55 -5.99
CA ILE A 59 -2.55 -27.87 -5.33
C ILE A 59 -2.41 -26.94 -4.13
N TYR A 60 -2.11 -27.53 -2.98
CA TYR A 60 -1.89 -26.80 -1.72
C TYR A 60 -0.47 -27.05 -1.22
N TYR A 61 0.20 -25.98 -0.83
CA TYR A 61 1.53 -26.03 -0.21
C TYR A 61 1.42 -25.67 1.26
N CYS A 62 2.08 -26.44 2.13
CA CYS A 62 2.12 -26.17 3.57
C CYS A 62 3.49 -25.63 3.96
N TYR A 63 3.50 -24.60 4.80
CA TYR A 63 4.68 -23.93 5.31
C TYR A 63 4.54 -23.68 6.81
N ASP A 64 5.67 -23.44 7.48
CA ASP A 64 5.67 -22.79 8.80
C ASP A 64 5.05 -21.39 8.64
N ALA A 65 4.01 -21.09 9.41
CA ALA A 65 3.26 -19.84 9.24
C ALA A 65 4.14 -18.62 9.52
N ARG A 66 5.03 -18.71 10.51
CA ARG A 66 5.90 -17.61 10.93
C ARG A 66 6.90 -17.26 9.84
N GLN A 67 7.56 -18.26 9.25
CA GLN A 67 8.52 -18.02 8.17
C GLN A 67 7.84 -17.49 6.92
N LEU A 68 6.71 -18.08 6.51
CA LEU A 68 5.96 -17.59 5.35
C LEU A 68 5.54 -16.13 5.53
N CYS A 69 5.05 -15.77 6.72
CA CYS A 69 4.59 -14.40 6.98
C CYS A 69 5.72 -13.37 6.86
N LYS A 70 6.94 -13.69 7.28
CA LYS A 70 8.11 -12.81 7.12
C LYS A 70 8.46 -12.52 5.66
N TYR A 71 8.12 -13.45 4.76
CA TYR A 71 8.37 -13.30 3.33
C TYR A 71 7.25 -12.52 2.63
N ILE A 72 5.99 -12.86 2.93
CA ILE A 72 4.82 -12.34 2.22
C ILE A 72 4.40 -10.95 2.71
N PHE A 73 4.57 -10.66 4.00
CA PHE A 73 4.10 -9.42 4.62
C PHE A 73 5.25 -8.53 5.07
N GLU A 74 4.98 -7.23 5.09
CA GLU A 74 5.89 -6.21 5.60
C GLU A 74 5.14 -5.22 6.49
N MET A 75 5.85 -4.61 7.44
CA MET A 75 5.35 -3.43 8.14
C MET A 75 5.72 -2.20 7.35
N VAL A 76 4.72 -1.39 7.02
CA VAL A 76 4.90 -0.07 6.45
C VAL A 76 4.75 0.98 7.56
N ILE A 77 5.76 1.83 7.71
CA ILE A 77 5.72 2.99 8.61
C ILE A 77 5.58 4.24 7.74
N SER A 78 4.48 4.96 7.91
CA SER A 78 4.17 6.19 7.19
C SER A 78 3.74 7.30 8.16
N THR A 79 3.44 8.48 7.63
CA THR A 79 2.89 9.60 8.41
C THR A 79 1.52 9.31 9.02
N GLU A 80 0.81 8.30 8.53
CA GLU A 80 -0.48 7.84 9.07
C GLU A 80 -0.32 6.79 10.18
N GLY A 81 0.90 6.35 10.47
CA GLY A 81 1.21 5.35 11.49
C GLY A 81 1.80 4.06 10.90
N ARG A 82 1.72 2.98 11.69
CA ARG A 82 2.25 1.65 11.34
C ARG A 82 1.12 0.77 10.82
N LYS A 83 1.28 0.19 9.62
CA LYS A 83 0.30 -0.72 9.01
C LYS A 83 1.03 -1.93 8.43
N ILE A 84 0.41 -3.11 8.49
CA ILE A 84 0.93 -4.30 7.79
C ILE A 84 0.39 -4.32 6.37
N ARG A 85 1.23 -4.67 5.41
CA ARG A 85 0.88 -4.80 4.00
C ARG A 85 1.45 -6.10 3.43
N ILE A 86 0.84 -6.60 2.37
CA ILE A 86 1.44 -7.62 1.52
C ILE A 86 2.61 -7.01 0.73
N LYS A 87 3.81 -7.55 0.93
CA LYS A 87 5.05 -7.20 0.22
C LYS A 87 5.08 -7.83 -1.18
N ASN A 88 4.87 -9.14 -1.23
CA ASN A 88 4.83 -9.93 -2.46
C ASN A 88 3.80 -11.04 -2.29
N PHE A 89 2.83 -11.16 -3.21
CA PHE A 89 1.79 -12.20 -3.13
C PHE A 89 2.09 -13.36 -4.09
N LYS A 90 3.33 -13.83 -4.04
CA LYS A 90 3.87 -14.90 -4.87
C LYS A 90 4.49 -15.95 -3.96
N ASP A 91 4.27 -17.22 -4.27
CA ASP A 91 4.83 -18.35 -3.52
C ASP A 91 6.37 -18.27 -3.60
N PRO A 92 7.07 -18.20 -2.46
CA PRO A 92 8.51 -18.00 -2.40
C PRO A 92 9.30 -19.14 -3.05
N ILE A 93 8.77 -20.36 -3.01
CA ILE A 93 9.48 -21.57 -3.45
C ILE A 93 9.15 -21.87 -4.90
N ASN A 94 7.86 -21.94 -5.22
CA ASN A 94 7.36 -22.33 -6.54
C ASN A 94 7.25 -21.13 -7.49
N GLN A 95 7.38 -19.91 -6.99
CA GLN A 95 7.30 -18.69 -7.80
C GLN A 95 5.96 -18.59 -8.56
N GLU A 96 4.86 -19.05 -7.95
CA GLU A 96 3.50 -18.95 -8.49
C GLU A 96 2.70 -17.85 -7.80
N GLN A 97 1.71 -17.26 -8.47
CA GLN A 97 0.87 -16.25 -7.84
C GLN A 97 -0.01 -16.88 -6.74
N ILE A 98 -0.03 -16.31 -5.54
CA ILE A 98 -0.90 -16.83 -4.47
C ILE A 98 -2.36 -16.42 -4.72
N HIS A 99 -3.28 -17.36 -4.51
CA HIS A 99 -4.72 -17.13 -4.46
C HIS A 99 -5.20 -16.86 -3.03
N GLU A 100 -4.93 -17.81 -2.12
CA GLU A 100 -5.38 -17.76 -0.73
C GLU A 100 -4.27 -18.30 0.19
N ILE A 101 -4.16 -17.73 1.39
CA ILE A 101 -3.36 -18.28 2.50
C ILE A 101 -4.31 -18.57 3.65
N SER A 102 -4.49 -19.84 3.98
CA SER A 102 -5.24 -20.28 5.15
C SER A 102 -4.28 -20.64 6.28
N PHE A 103 -4.58 -20.23 7.50
CA PHE A 103 -3.79 -20.52 8.69
C PHE A 103 -4.48 -21.55 9.57
N PHE A 104 -3.68 -22.45 10.12
CA PHE A 104 -4.11 -23.51 11.02
C PHE A 104 -3.24 -23.53 12.27
N LYS A 105 -3.80 -23.88 13.43
CA LYS A 105 -3.06 -24.11 14.67
C LYS A 105 -3.11 -25.57 15.07
N LEU A 106 -2.02 -26.09 15.62
CA LEU A 106 -1.93 -27.38 16.27
C LEU A 106 -1.74 -27.12 17.75
N ARG A 107 -2.79 -27.38 18.53
CA ARG A 107 -2.81 -27.13 19.97
C ARG A 107 -1.81 -28.03 20.71
N TYR A 108 -1.05 -27.44 21.62
CA TYR A 108 -0.09 -28.21 22.42
C TYR A 108 -0.77 -29.05 23.52
N ASP A 109 -1.93 -28.61 24.00
CA ASP A 109 -2.68 -29.18 25.13
C ASP A 109 -3.83 -30.11 24.69
N SER A 110 -3.96 -30.37 23.39
CA SER A 110 -5.01 -31.24 22.86
C SER A 110 -4.69 -32.71 23.10
N GLU A 111 -5.71 -33.51 23.45
CA GLU A 111 -5.64 -34.98 23.45
C GLU A 111 -5.24 -35.52 22.06
N THR A 112 -5.51 -34.73 21.01
CA THR A 112 -5.03 -34.94 19.65
C THR A 112 -4.12 -33.77 19.25
N PRO A 113 -2.86 -33.72 19.70
CA PRO A 113 -1.96 -32.57 19.50
C PRO A 113 -1.64 -32.32 18.00
N LEU A 114 -2.00 -33.29 17.15
CA LEU A 114 -1.76 -33.30 15.72
C LEU A 114 -2.97 -32.89 14.89
N LYS A 115 -4.10 -32.55 15.53
CA LYS A 115 -5.28 -32.01 14.85
C LYS A 115 -5.05 -30.52 14.55
N ALA A 116 -5.08 -30.18 13.27
CA ALA A 116 -4.95 -28.81 12.81
C ALA A 116 -6.33 -28.11 12.83
N GLU A 117 -6.48 -27.07 13.64
CA GLU A 117 -7.68 -26.23 13.72
C GLU A 117 -7.50 -24.99 12.84
N TYR A 118 -8.47 -24.70 11.96
CA TYR A 118 -8.47 -23.46 11.18
C TYR A 118 -8.61 -22.23 12.10
N VAL A 119 -7.79 -21.20 11.86
CA VAL A 119 -7.75 -19.98 12.69
C VAL A 119 -7.94 -18.67 11.94
N GLY A 120 -7.81 -18.67 10.62
CA GLY A 120 -8.02 -17.48 9.80
C GLY A 120 -7.32 -17.54 8.45
N ASN A 121 -7.37 -16.45 7.71
CA ASN A 121 -6.73 -16.30 6.40
C ASN A 121 -5.84 -15.04 6.33
N GLN A 122 -5.31 -14.75 5.14
CA GLN A 122 -4.49 -13.55 4.90
C GLN A 122 -5.17 -12.23 5.26
N VAL A 123 -6.50 -12.12 5.12
CA VAL A 123 -7.26 -10.91 5.45
C VAL A 123 -7.27 -10.72 6.97
N ASN A 124 -7.57 -11.79 7.71
CA ASN A 124 -7.52 -11.77 9.18
C ASN A 124 -6.11 -11.42 9.68
N PHE A 125 -5.06 -11.90 9.01
CA PHE A 125 -3.67 -11.57 9.35
C PHE A 125 -3.35 -10.09 9.18
N LEU A 126 -3.91 -9.41 8.17
CA LEU A 126 -3.69 -7.98 7.95
C LEU A 126 -4.42 -7.12 9.00
N GLU A 127 -5.60 -7.56 9.44
CA GLU A 127 -6.47 -6.76 10.32
C GLU A 127 -6.17 -6.97 11.82
N ASN A 128 -5.90 -8.21 12.25
CA ASN A 128 -5.92 -8.56 13.67
C ASN A 128 -4.51 -8.69 14.30
N ASN A 129 -4.19 -7.80 15.25
CA ASN A 129 -2.89 -7.85 15.95
C ASN A 129 -2.74 -9.05 16.89
N CYS A 130 -3.81 -9.45 17.57
CA CYS A 130 -3.80 -10.62 18.45
C CYS A 130 -3.49 -11.89 17.64
N PHE A 131 -4.07 -12.00 16.44
CA PHE A 131 -3.79 -13.13 15.56
C PHE A 131 -2.32 -13.19 15.12
N ARG A 132 -1.73 -12.04 14.75
CA ARG A 132 -0.29 -11.95 14.43
C ARG A 132 0.59 -12.33 15.62
N SER A 133 0.28 -11.78 16.80
CA SER A 133 1.04 -12.01 18.04
C SER A 133 1.14 -13.50 18.38
N LYS A 134 0.05 -14.24 18.14
CA LYS A 134 0.01 -15.69 18.31
C LYS A 134 0.93 -16.45 17.33
N ILE A 135 0.93 -16.07 16.05
CA ILE A 135 1.79 -16.71 15.03
C ILE A 135 3.28 -16.49 15.32
N PHE A 136 3.66 -15.31 15.82
CA PHE A 136 5.06 -14.98 16.10
C PHE A 136 5.55 -15.35 17.51
N TYR A 137 4.64 -15.76 18.40
CA TYR A 137 4.91 -15.96 19.84
C TYR A 137 5.48 -14.70 20.52
N GLN A 138 5.04 -13.52 20.09
CA GLN A 138 5.55 -12.24 20.55
C GLN A 138 4.40 -11.26 20.73
N GLU A 139 4.41 -10.47 21.81
CA GLU A 139 3.40 -9.45 22.08
C GLU A 139 3.39 -8.35 20.99
N ASN A 140 4.57 -8.02 20.45
CA ASN A 140 4.72 -7.10 19.32
C ASN A 140 5.15 -7.84 18.05
N ALA A 141 4.21 -8.56 17.43
CA ALA A 141 4.41 -9.21 16.12
C ALA A 141 4.85 -8.25 15.00
N LEU A 142 4.66 -6.95 15.21
CA LEU A 142 5.17 -5.89 14.36
C LEU A 142 6.69 -6.02 14.14
N ASP A 143 7.47 -6.30 15.19
CA ASP A 143 8.93 -6.29 15.12
C ASP A 143 9.50 -7.52 14.35
N ALA A 144 8.67 -8.53 14.12
CA ALA A 144 9.08 -9.75 13.43
C ALA A 144 9.05 -9.64 11.89
N LEU A 145 8.35 -8.63 11.35
CA LEU A 145 8.20 -8.41 9.92
C LEU A 145 9.24 -7.39 9.40
N SER A 146 9.61 -7.51 8.12
CA SER A 146 10.49 -6.51 7.51
C SER A 146 9.83 -5.14 7.47
N VAL A 147 10.59 -4.09 7.80
CA VAL A 147 10.07 -2.71 7.88
C VAL A 147 10.38 -1.94 6.59
N ASN A 148 9.37 -1.26 6.07
CA ASN A 148 9.43 -0.38 4.91
C ASN A 148 8.99 1.03 5.31
N PHE A 149 9.89 2.00 5.17
CA PHE A 149 9.65 3.40 5.53
C PHE A 149 9.14 4.17 4.32
N GLN A 150 7.88 4.62 4.39
CA GLN A 150 7.26 5.46 3.37
C GLN A 150 7.21 6.92 3.81
N PHE A 151 8.37 7.44 4.24
CA PHE A 151 8.58 8.86 4.53
C PHE A 151 9.08 9.62 3.29
N GLY A 152 8.49 9.34 2.13
CA GLY A 152 8.76 10.17 0.95
C GLY A 152 8.09 11.54 1.15
N PRO A 153 8.64 12.63 0.59
CA PRO A 153 7.83 13.83 0.44
C PRO A 153 6.60 13.37 -0.32
N GLN A 154 5.40 13.61 0.24
CA GLN A 154 4.22 13.54 -0.59
C GLN A 154 4.54 14.43 -1.78
N LYS A 155 4.86 13.83 -2.93
CA LYS A 155 4.67 14.49 -4.21
C LYS A 155 3.16 14.67 -4.24
N LYS A 156 2.64 15.66 -3.51
CA LYS A 156 1.45 16.39 -3.88
C LYS A 156 1.72 16.62 -5.35
N LYS A 157 1.06 15.84 -6.20
CA LYS A 157 1.10 16.06 -7.63
C LYS A 157 0.61 17.50 -7.72
N ILE A 158 1.54 18.46 -7.81
CA ILE A 158 1.20 19.82 -8.14
C ILE A 158 0.39 19.61 -9.41
N PRO A 159 -0.93 19.88 -9.40
CA PRO A 159 -1.77 19.54 -10.53
C PRO A 159 -1.10 20.22 -11.70
N ILE A 160 -0.60 19.42 -12.65
CA ILE A 160 0.10 19.92 -13.81
C ILE A 160 -0.93 20.80 -14.49
N ILE A 161 -0.79 22.11 -14.31
CA ILE A 161 -1.72 23.07 -14.87
C ILE A 161 -1.74 22.77 -16.36
N ASN A 162 -2.92 22.47 -16.88
CA ASN A 162 -3.11 22.06 -18.26
C ASN A 162 -2.53 23.17 -19.16
N ARG A 163 -1.54 22.86 -20.01
CA ARG A 163 -0.86 23.83 -20.87
C ARG A 163 -1.84 24.68 -21.69
N ARG A 164 -3.00 24.11 -22.04
CA ARG A 164 -4.10 24.83 -22.70
C ARG A 164 -4.65 25.98 -21.85
N LYS A 165 -4.84 25.79 -20.53
CA LYS A 165 -5.33 26.84 -19.63
C LYS A 165 -4.34 27.99 -19.49
N ILE A 166 -3.03 27.70 -19.45
CA ILE A 166 -1.99 28.75 -19.43
C ILE A 166 -2.03 29.55 -20.72
N PHE A 167 -2.13 28.87 -21.87
CA PHE A 167 -2.21 29.53 -23.17
C PHE A 167 -3.46 30.41 -23.29
N THR A 168 -4.62 29.94 -22.80
CA THR A 168 -5.85 30.73 -22.79
C THR A 168 -5.73 31.97 -21.91
N VAL A 169 -5.16 31.84 -20.70
CA VAL A 169 -4.94 33.00 -19.80
C VAL A 169 -3.99 34.00 -20.45
N PHE A 170 -2.90 33.52 -21.06
CA PHE A 170 -1.94 34.37 -21.77
C PHE A 170 -2.59 35.13 -22.94
N MET A 171 -3.41 34.45 -23.75
CA MET A 171 -4.16 35.10 -24.84
C MET A 171 -5.18 36.12 -24.33
N MET A 172 -5.83 35.86 -23.20
CA MET A 172 -6.72 36.81 -22.54
C MET A 172 -6.00 38.09 -22.13
N VAL A 173 -4.80 37.97 -21.55
CA VAL A 173 -3.97 39.14 -21.18
C VAL A 173 -3.60 39.95 -22.42
N ILE A 174 -3.17 39.30 -23.51
CA ILE A 174 -2.86 39.98 -24.77
C ILE A 174 -4.08 40.72 -25.31
N LEU A 175 -5.26 40.08 -25.30
CA LEU A 175 -6.49 40.68 -25.79
C LEU A 175 -6.84 41.95 -25.00
N VAL A 176 -6.76 41.89 -23.67
CA VAL A 176 -7.02 43.05 -22.79
C VAL A 176 -6.04 44.19 -23.10
N LEU A 177 -4.76 43.90 -23.31
CA LEU A 177 -3.78 44.91 -23.68
C LEU A 177 -4.08 45.56 -25.03
N VAL A 178 -4.45 44.76 -26.05
CA VAL A 178 -4.80 45.27 -27.39
C VAL A 178 -6.06 46.13 -27.34
N VAL A 179 -7.09 45.70 -26.61
CA VAL A 179 -8.32 46.50 -26.46
C VAL A 179 -8.01 47.79 -25.69
N GLY A 180 -7.20 47.72 -24.63
CA GLY A 180 -6.79 48.88 -23.86
C GLY A 180 -6.02 49.91 -24.70
N THR A 181 -5.08 49.47 -25.55
CA THR A 181 -4.34 50.37 -26.42
C THR A 181 -5.21 50.99 -27.52
N LEU A 182 -6.16 50.22 -28.08
CA LEU A 182 -7.11 50.77 -29.06
C LEU A 182 -8.02 51.84 -28.45
N ILE A 183 -8.53 51.61 -27.23
CA ILE A 183 -9.34 52.60 -26.51
C ILE A 183 -8.51 53.86 -26.21
N ALA A 184 -7.25 53.69 -25.76
CA ALA A 184 -6.35 54.83 -25.52
C ALA A 184 -6.09 55.64 -26.79
N MET A 185 -5.85 54.98 -27.93
CA MET A 185 -5.65 55.66 -29.22
C MET A 185 -6.89 56.42 -29.69
N ILE A 186 -8.09 55.88 -29.46
CA ILE A 186 -9.35 56.58 -29.80
C ILE A 186 -9.54 57.79 -28.88
N ALA A 187 -9.27 57.64 -27.57
CA ALA A 187 -9.35 58.74 -26.61
C ALA A 187 -8.36 59.87 -26.92
N GLU A 188 -7.14 59.54 -27.36
CA GLU A 188 -6.15 60.53 -27.81
C GLU A 188 -6.56 61.23 -29.12
N LYS A 189 -7.28 60.52 -30.00
CA LYS A 189 -7.78 61.07 -31.27
C LYS A 189 -8.98 62.00 -31.09
N GLU A 190 -9.80 61.78 -30.07
CA GLU A 190 -10.95 62.63 -29.72
C GLU A 190 -10.61 63.76 -28.75
N SER A 191 -9.42 63.77 -28.13
CA SER A 191 -8.92 64.94 -27.39
C SER A 191 -8.71 66.11 -28.36
N PRO A 192 -9.57 67.15 -28.37
CA PRO A 192 -9.24 68.38 -29.07
C PRO A 192 -8.01 68.95 -28.36
N LYS A 193 -6.98 69.31 -29.12
CA LYS A 193 -5.79 70.02 -28.65
C LYS A 193 -6.15 70.94 -27.48
N ALA A 194 -5.58 70.67 -26.31
CA ALA A 194 -5.64 71.56 -25.16
C ALA A 194 -5.39 72.99 -25.65
N SER A 195 -6.37 73.86 -25.44
CA SER A 195 -6.28 75.28 -25.77
C SER A 195 -5.06 75.88 -25.05
N PRO A 196 -4.26 76.73 -25.73
CA PRO A 196 -3.10 77.32 -25.09
C PRO A 196 -3.55 78.25 -23.96
N PRO A 197 -2.74 78.43 -22.90
CA PRO A 197 -3.13 79.28 -21.79
C PRO A 197 -3.28 80.73 -22.28
N LEU A 198 -4.40 81.35 -21.91
CA LEU A 198 -4.70 82.76 -22.11
C LEU A 198 -3.53 83.61 -21.58
N LYS A 199 -2.83 84.31 -22.49
CA LYS A 199 -1.91 85.39 -22.13
C LYS A 199 -2.70 86.51 -21.46
N LEU A 200 -2.57 86.67 -20.14
CA LEU A 200 -2.93 87.91 -19.47
C LEU A 200 -1.98 89.03 -19.94
N SER A 201 -2.52 90.02 -20.65
CA SER A 201 -1.83 91.27 -20.92
C SER A 201 -1.73 92.08 -19.63
N ILE A 202 -0.52 92.14 -19.06
CA ILE A 202 -0.22 93.11 -18.00
C ILE A 202 -0.11 94.48 -18.66
N ASN A 203 -1.11 95.32 -18.39
CA ASN A 203 -1.11 96.74 -18.74
C ASN A 203 -0.01 97.42 -17.90
N LYS A 204 1.11 97.81 -18.52
CA LYS A 204 2.14 98.62 -17.85
C LYS A 204 1.57 100.02 -17.63
N GLY A 205 1.20 100.31 -16.37
CA GLY A 205 0.93 101.66 -15.92
C GLY A 205 2.13 102.57 -16.21
N LYS A 206 1.84 103.71 -16.83
CA LYS A 206 2.77 104.83 -16.98
C LYS A 206 3.21 105.32 -15.60
N SER A 207 4.52 105.45 -15.43
CA SER A 207 5.15 106.19 -14.34
C SER A 207 5.47 107.59 -14.85
N ILE A 208 5.01 108.58 -14.08
CA ILE A 208 5.29 110.03 -14.10
C ILE A 208 4.66 110.82 -15.25
#